data_AF-A0A6G6K542-F1
#
_entry.id   AF-A0A6G6K542-F1
#
_cell.length_a   1.000
_cell.length_b   1.000
_cell.length_c   1.000
_cell.angle_alpha   90.00
_cell.angle_beta   90.00
_cell.angle_gamma   90.00
#
_symmetry.space_group_name_H-M   'P 1'
#
loop_
_entity.id
_entity.type
_entity.pdbx_description
1 polymer ?
#
loop_
_entity_poly.entity_id
_entity_poly.type
_entity_poly.pdbx_seq_one_letter_code
_entity_poly.pdbx_strand_id
1 'polypeptide(L)'
;MDKKKRFTKVELGLGILALLLLTAIAYKVFESLNERNNLAKATLNCRQIITAMRIYSSDCSGTYPDARGTVSKTANHAFRKLFEEQILDNEMIFGCPLSPFAPDGVIADSHIEPNSSKFYKAVQAGENHWAMTAELEDSSSGSFPLLYENPVSATWPPKWNADMSENPVRGRAWKSGIIVGLNDSSVSLEPLASAHGAAVGLRPDPETGKALFEAAFDEAEAASDDPFKVEVLGVE
;
A
#
# COMPACT_ATOMS: atom_id res chain seq x y z
N MET A 1 34.56 -47.20 29.33
CA MET A 1 33.59 -46.77 30.37
C MET A 1 33.57 -45.25 30.35
N ASP A 2 32.62 -44.66 29.62
CA ASP A 2 32.52 -43.20 29.48
C ASP A 2 32.00 -42.57 30.76
N LYS A 3 32.82 -41.72 31.39
CA LYS A 3 32.41 -40.91 32.52
C LYS A 3 31.46 -39.83 32.01
N LYS A 4 30.15 -40.02 32.19
CA LYS A 4 29.16 -38.95 32.03
C LYS A 4 29.50 -37.82 33.01
N LYS A 5 30.14 -36.74 32.51
CA LYS A 5 30.35 -35.50 33.27
C LYS A 5 28.97 -34.97 33.67
N ARG A 6 28.70 -34.92 34.97
CA ARG A 6 27.50 -34.27 35.53
C ARG A 6 27.79 -32.77 35.57
N PHE A 7 27.05 -32.00 34.78
CA PHE A 7 27.13 -30.54 34.78
C PHE A 7 26.82 -29.99 36.17
N THR A 8 27.60 -29.01 36.61
CA THR A 8 27.35 -28.29 37.84
C THR A 8 26.16 -27.32 37.66
N LYS A 9 25.48 -26.97 38.76
CA LYS A 9 24.37 -25.99 38.71
C LYS A 9 24.81 -24.64 38.13
N VAL A 10 26.08 -24.27 38.32
CA VAL A 10 26.68 -23.03 37.80
C VAL A 10 26.86 -23.09 36.28
N GLU A 11 27.43 -24.17 35.75
CA GLU A 11 27.58 -24.35 34.29
C GLU A 11 26.22 -24.39 33.58
N LEU A 12 25.22 -25.02 34.21
CA LEU A 12 23.84 -25.03 33.68
C LEU A 12 23.24 -23.62 33.66
N GLY A 13 23.44 -22.84 34.73
CA GLY A 13 22.99 -21.44 34.82
C GLY A 13 23.64 -20.54 33.77
N LEU A 14 24.96 -20.67 33.56
CA LEU A 14 25.68 -19.98 32.50
C LEU A 14 25.18 -20.36 31.10
N GLY A 15 24.92 -21.65 30.87
CA GLY A 15 24.35 -22.14 29.60
C GLY A 15 22.98 -21.56 29.30
N ILE A 16 22.09 -21.51 30.30
CA ILE A 16 20.75 -20.90 30.15
C ILE A 16 20.87 -19.40 29.89
N LEU A 17 21.73 -18.69 30.62
CA LEU A 17 21.93 -17.25 30.41
C LEU A 17 22.45 -16.94 29.00
N ALA A 18 23.44 -17.69 28.52
CA ALA A 18 23.95 -17.54 27.16
C ALA A 18 22.87 -17.82 26.11
N LEU A 19 22.03 -18.85 26.32
CA LEU A 19 20.92 -19.16 25.44
C LEU A 19 19.87 -18.04 25.42
N LEU A 20 19.54 -17.46 26.57
CA LEU A 20 18.60 -16.34 26.68
C LEU A 20 19.12 -15.09 25.94
N LEU A 21 20.42 -14.80 26.05
CA LEU A 21 21.02 -13.68 25.32
C LEU A 21 21.00 -13.91 23.80
N LEU A 22 21.36 -15.11 23.35
CA LEU A 22 21.35 -15.46 21.93
C LEU A 22 19.94 -15.41 21.34
N THR A 23 18.94 -15.92 22.06
CA THR A 23 17.54 -15.89 21.62
C THR A 23 16.99 -14.46 21.55
N ALA A 24 17.33 -13.58 22.51
CA ALA A 24 16.93 -12.18 22.47
C ALA A 24 17.52 -11.43 21.25
N ILE A 25 18.78 -11.70 20.89
CA ILE A 25 19.41 -11.12 19.70
C ILE A 25 18.74 -11.67 18.43
N ALA A 26 18.54 -12.99 18.36
CA ALA A 26 17.91 -13.65 17.23
C ALA A 26 16.48 -13.12 16.97
N TYR A 27 15.71 -12.87 18.03
CA TYR A 27 14.36 -12.31 17.93
C TYR A 27 14.36 -10.92 17.26
N LYS A 28 15.23 -10.01 17.71
CA LYS A 28 15.34 -8.66 17.11
C LYS A 28 15.74 -8.68 15.63
N VAL A 29 16.67 -9.56 15.28
CA VAL A 29 17.09 -9.73 13.89
C VAL A 29 15.94 -10.26 13.04
N PHE A 30 15.22 -11.26 13.53
CA PHE A 30 14.08 -11.86 12.82
C PHE A 30 12.95 -10.86 12.60
N GLU A 31 12.61 -10.05 13.60
CA GLU A 31 11.61 -8.99 13.49
C GLU A 31 11.96 -7.99 12.38
N SER A 32 13.20 -7.47 12.38
CA SER A 32 13.66 -6.53 11.36
C SER A 32 13.67 -7.13 9.94
N LEU A 33 14.03 -8.42 9.82
CA LEU A 33 14.01 -9.11 8.53
C LEU A 33 12.57 -9.30 8.01
N ASN A 34 11.63 -9.66 8.87
CA ASN A 34 10.23 -9.81 8.49
C ASN A 34 9.63 -8.48 8.05
N GLU A 35 9.90 -7.39 8.75
CA GLU A 35 9.44 -6.05 8.35
C GLU A 35 9.98 -5.66 6.97
N ARG A 36 11.28 -5.85 6.73
CA ARG A 36 11.89 -5.57 5.42
C ARG A 36 11.31 -6.43 4.30
N ASN A 37 11.08 -7.72 4.56
CA ASN A 37 10.47 -8.61 3.59
C ASN A 37 9.02 -8.20 3.29
N ASN A 38 8.27 -7.77 4.31
CA ASN A 38 6.90 -7.31 4.15
C ASN A 38 6.83 -6.00 3.36
N LEU A 39 7.69 -5.03 3.69
CA LEU A 39 7.84 -3.79 2.91
C LEU A 39 8.22 -4.08 1.46
N ALA A 40 9.19 -4.97 1.22
CA ALA A 40 9.59 -5.34 -0.13
C ALA A 40 8.43 -5.94 -0.93
N LYS A 41 7.63 -6.82 -0.33
CA LYS A 41 6.42 -7.39 -0.97
C LYS A 41 5.39 -6.31 -1.28
N ALA A 42 5.09 -5.43 -0.31
CA ALA A 42 4.14 -4.36 -0.50
C ALA A 42 4.58 -3.38 -1.61
N THR A 43 5.86 -3.00 -1.64
CA THR A 43 6.45 -2.17 -2.70
C THR A 43 6.37 -2.83 -4.08
N LEU A 44 6.62 -4.14 -4.16
CA LEU A 44 6.48 -4.90 -5.41
C LEU A 44 5.02 -4.97 -5.87
N ASN A 45 4.07 -5.14 -4.95
CA ASN A 45 2.64 -5.12 -5.24
C ASN A 45 2.20 -3.75 -5.78
N CYS A 46 2.56 -2.66 -5.09
CA CYS A 46 2.32 -1.28 -5.54
C CYS A 46 2.83 -1.05 -6.97
N ARG A 47 4.09 -1.44 -7.24
CA ARG A 47 4.70 -1.31 -8.57
C ARG A 47 3.99 -2.13 -9.65
N GLN A 48 3.52 -3.33 -9.31
CA GLN A 48 2.78 -4.17 -10.25
C GLN A 48 1.43 -3.56 -10.60
N ILE A 49 0.71 -3.00 -9.61
CA ILE A 49 -0.56 -2.31 -9.86
C ILE A 49 -0.34 -1.08 -10.75
N ILE A 50 0.68 -0.26 -10.48
CA ILE A 50 1.00 0.90 -11.34
C ILE A 50 1.35 0.47 -12.76
N THR A 51 2.12 -0.60 -12.92
CA THR A 51 2.41 -1.17 -14.24
C THR A 51 1.13 -1.57 -14.97
N ALA A 52 0.19 -2.24 -14.28
CA ALA A 52 -1.09 -2.63 -14.86
C ALA A 52 -1.95 -1.41 -15.26
N MET A 53 -1.98 -0.37 -14.43
CA MET A 53 -2.66 0.89 -14.76
C MET A 53 -2.04 1.58 -15.98
N ARG A 54 -0.71 1.51 -16.15
CA ARG A 54 -0.04 2.05 -17.33
C ARG A 54 -0.34 1.27 -18.60
N ILE A 55 -0.40 -0.07 -18.53
CA ILE A 55 -0.85 -0.91 -19.64
C ILE A 55 -2.28 -0.50 -20.04
N TYR A 56 -3.17 -0.35 -19.05
CA TYR A 56 -4.54 0.12 -19.28
C TYR A 56 -4.57 1.48 -19.99
N SER A 57 -3.79 2.46 -19.51
CA SER A 57 -3.74 3.79 -20.12
C SER A 57 -3.23 3.78 -21.55
N SER A 58 -2.29 2.90 -21.90
CA SER A 58 -1.79 2.73 -23.27
C SER A 58 -2.90 2.31 -24.23
N ASP A 59 -3.85 1.49 -23.76
CA ASP A 59 -4.98 1.01 -24.55
C ASP A 59 -6.18 1.99 -24.50
N CYS A 60 -6.24 2.85 -23.48
CA CYS A 60 -7.36 3.76 -23.21
C CYS A 60 -7.02 5.24 -23.45
N SER A 61 -6.16 5.55 -24.43
CA SER A 61 -5.83 6.95 -24.80
C SER A 61 -5.27 7.79 -23.65
N GLY A 62 -4.46 7.19 -22.79
CA GLY A 62 -3.76 7.86 -21.69
C GLY A 62 -4.53 7.93 -20.37
N THR A 63 -5.82 7.55 -20.34
CA THR A 63 -6.61 7.63 -19.10
C THR A 63 -6.42 6.41 -18.21
N TYR A 64 -6.31 6.62 -16.90
CA TYR A 64 -6.37 5.53 -15.93
C TYR A 64 -7.81 4.99 -15.73
N PRO A 65 -7.98 3.80 -15.13
CA PRO A 65 -9.27 3.10 -15.04
C PRO A 65 -10.44 3.85 -14.38
N ASP A 66 -10.14 4.89 -13.62
CA ASP A 66 -11.10 5.76 -12.95
C ASP A 66 -11.38 7.07 -13.71
N ALA A 67 -10.57 7.41 -14.72
CA ALA A 67 -10.76 8.64 -15.48
C ALA A 67 -11.93 8.51 -16.49
N ARG A 68 -12.69 9.61 -16.64
CA ARG A 68 -13.84 9.81 -17.55
C ARG A 68 -15.09 8.97 -17.26
N GLY A 69 -15.98 9.53 -16.44
CA GLY A 69 -17.42 9.20 -16.48
C GLY A 69 -17.82 7.79 -16.02
N THR A 70 -16.85 6.97 -15.62
CA THR A 70 -17.13 5.78 -14.81
C THR A 70 -17.45 6.27 -13.41
N VAL A 71 -18.61 5.87 -12.89
CA VAL A 71 -19.00 6.12 -11.49
C VAL A 71 -18.18 5.19 -10.57
N SER A 72 -16.86 5.19 -10.74
CA SER A 72 -15.93 4.48 -9.87
C SER A 72 -15.86 5.27 -8.57
N LYS A 73 -16.75 4.93 -7.63
CA LYS A 73 -16.81 5.57 -6.31
C LYS A 73 -15.62 5.23 -5.44
N THR A 74 -14.84 4.20 -5.82
CA THR A 74 -13.84 3.54 -4.98
C THR A 74 -12.69 3.00 -5.84
N ALA A 75 -11.53 2.82 -5.24
CA ALA A 75 -10.36 2.25 -5.91
C ALA A 75 -10.63 0.80 -6.39
N ASN A 76 -11.45 0.05 -5.65
CA ASN A 76 -11.88 -1.30 -6.01
C ASN A 76 -12.56 -1.33 -7.38
N HIS A 77 -13.47 -0.39 -7.65
CA HIS A 77 -14.16 -0.30 -8.93
C HIS A 77 -13.21 0.03 -10.09
N ALA A 78 -12.25 0.94 -9.86
CA ALA A 78 -11.22 1.28 -10.83
C ALA A 78 -10.34 0.05 -11.14
N PHE A 79 -9.84 -0.64 -10.11
CA PHE A 79 -8.98 -1.81 -10.28
C PHE A 79 -9.69 -3.00 -10.93
N ARG A 80 -11.01 -3.15 -10.74
CA ARG A 80 -11.79 -4.19 -11.42
C ARG A 80 -11.71 -4.09 -12.95
N LYS A 81 -11.57 -2.87 -13.49
CA LYS A 81 -11.38 -2.67 -14.95
C LYS A 81 -10.13 -3.34 -15.49
N LEU A 82 -9.09 -3.48 -14.69
CA LEU A 82 -7.86 -4.18 -15.10
C LEU A 82 -8.13 -5.67 -15.39
N PHE A 83 -9.12 -6.28 -14.74
CA PHE A 83 -9.56 -7.64 -15.04
C PHE A 83 -10.52 -7.69 -16.22
N GLU A 84 -11.43 -6.71 -16.33
CA GLU A 84 -12.36 -6.61 -17.46
C GLU A 84 -11.63 -6.49 -18.80
N GLU A 85 -10.54 -5.71 -18.84
CA GLU A 85 -9.64 -5.58 -19.99
C GLU A 85 -8.59 -6.72 -20.08
N GLN A 86 -8.67 -7.73 -19.20
CA GLN A 86 -7.78 -8.91 -19.20
C GLN A 86 -6.28 -8.56 -19.05
N ILE A 87 -5.97 -7.43 -18.43
CA ILE A 87 -4.60 -7.01 -18.09
C ILE A 87 -4.08 -7.83 -16.90
N LEU A 88 -4.97 -8.16 -15.97
CA LEU A 88 -4.69 -9.00 -14.81
C LEU A 88 -5.52 -10.28 -14.83
N ASP A 89 -4.91 -11.38 -14.38
CA ASP A 89 -5.52 -12.69 -14.19
C ASP A 89 -5.51 -13.16 -12.73
N ASN A 90 -4.97 -12.33 -11.83
CA ASN A 90 -4.81 -12.62 -10.42
C ASN A 90 -4.87 -11.31 -9.59
N GLU A 91 -5.59 -11.35 -8.47
CA GLU A 91 -5.78 -10.21 -7.56
C GLU A 91 -4.84 -10.17 -6.34
N MET A 92 -3.95 -11.14 -6.14
CA MET A 92 -3.08 -11.18 -4.96
C MET A 92 -2.21 -9.93 -4.78
N ILE A 93 -1.96 -9.16 -5.86
CA ILE A 93 -1.23 -7.89 -5.80
C ILE A 93 -2.00 -6.79 -5.07
N PHE A 94 -3.33 -6.88 -4.95
CA PHE A 94 -4.15 -5.89 -4.23
C PHE A 94 -4.07 -6.04 -2.71
N GLY A 95 -3.49 -7.14 -2.21
CA GLY A 95 -3.20 -7.31 -0.80
C GLY A 95 -1.91 -6.60 -0.37
N CYS A 96 -1.76 -6.45 0.95
CA CYS A 96 -0.52 -5.98 1.57
C CYS A 96 -0.23 -6.79 2.85
N PRO A 97 1.01 -7.20 3.14
CA PRO A 97 1.31 -7.91 4.38
C PRO A 97 0.86 -7.15 5.62
N LEU A 98 0.24 -7.84 6.58
CA LEU A 98 -0.36 -7.28 7.80
C LEU A 98 -1.55 -6.32 7.55
N SER A 99 -2.02 -6.18 6.32
CA SER A 99 -3.30 -5.53 6.04
C SER A 99 -4.45 -6.42 6.53
N PRO A 100 -5.56 -5.84 7.05
CA PRO A 100 -6.80 -6.60 7.21
C PRO A 100 -7.47 -6.94 5.88
N PHE A 101 -7.12 -6.22 4.81
CA PHE A 101 -7.61 -6.47 3.46
C PHE A 101 -6.76 -7.54 2.78
N ALA A 102 -7.40 -8.64 2.38
CA ALA A 102 -6.75 -9.82 1.83
C ALA A 102 -7.54 -10.35 0.63
N PRO A 103 -6.99 -10.29 -0.60
CA PRO A 103 -7.57 -10.95 -1.76
C PRO A 103 -7.71 -12.46 -1.53
N ASP A 104 -8.77 -13.05 -2.06
CA ASP A 104 -9.09 -14.47 -1.88
C ASP A 104 -8.67 -15.33 -3.09
N GLY A 105 -8.33 -14.68 -4.21
CA GLY A 105 -7.89 -15.29 -5.46
C GLY A 105 -9.03 -15.66 -6.41
N VAL A 106 -10.27 -15.29 -6.10
CA VAL A 106 -11.48 -15.64 -6.86
C VAL A 106 -11.95 -14.44 -7.68
N ILE A 107 -11.37 -14.27 -8.87
CA ILE A 107 -11.67 -13.10 -9.70
C ILE A 107 -12.94 -13.22 -10.55
N ALA A 108 -13.36 -14.45 -10.87
CA ALA A 108 -14.44 -14.69 -11.84
C ALA A 108 -15.72 -15.17 -11.15
N ASP A 109 -16.86 -14.65 -11.60
CA ASP A 109 -18.16 -15.22 -11.23
C ASP A 109 -18.61 -16.25 -12.29
N SER A 110 -18.86 -17.49 -11.84
CA SER A 110 -19.48 -18.52 -12.67
C SER A 110 -20.98 -18.28 -12.86
N HIS A 111 -21.57 -17.33 -12.13
CA HIS A 111 -22.95 -16.87 -12.30
C HIS A 111 -22.95 -15.42 -12.79
N ILE A 112 -23.16 -15.25 -14.09
CA ILE A 112 -23.36 -13.93 -14.69
C ILE A 112 -24.81 -13.53 -14.40
N GLU A 113 -25.04 -12.79 -13.31
CA GLU A 113 -26.29 -12.07 -13.14
C GLU A 113 -26.47 -11.06 -14.30
N PRO A 114 -27.72 -10.66 -14.66
CA PRO A 114 -27.99 -9.85 -15.85
C PRO A 114 -27.24 -8.52 -15.95
N ASN A 115 -26.67 -8.02 -14.83
CA ASN A 115 -25.91 -6.77 -14.74
C ASN A 115 -24.52 -6.94 -14.10
N SER A 116 -24.00 -8.17 -14.00
CA SER A 116 -22.71 -8.45 -13.37
C SER A 116 -21.63 -8.69 -14.43
N SER A 117 -20.47 -8.03 -14.29
CA SER A 117 -19.32 -8.36 -15.15
C SER A 117 -18.79 -9.75 -14.78
N LYS A 118 -18.18 -10.44 -15.75
CA LYS A 118 -17.50 -11.73 -15.51
C LYS A 118 -16.53 -11.65 -14.32
N PHE A 119 -16.01 -10.46 -14.03
CA PHE A 119 -15.01 -10.19 -13.02
C PHE A 119 -15.55 -9.44 -11.79
N TYR A 120 -16.86 -9.55 -11.53
CA TYR A 120 -17.50 -8.92 -10.36
C TYR A 120 -16.88 -9.33 -9.01
N LYS A 121 -16.31 -10.53 -8.94
CA LYS A 121 -15.62 -11.02 -7.74
C LYS A 121 -14.18 -10.55 -7.60
N ALA A 122 -13.59 -9.95 -8.62
CA ALA A 122 -12.27 -9.38 -8.47
C ALA A 122 -12.33 -8.15 -7.54
N VAL A 123 -11.45 -8.12 -6.54
CA VAL A 123 -11.18 -6.95 -5.71
C VAL A 123 -12.45 -6.45 -5.00
N GLN A 124 -13.21 -7.34 -4.39
CA GLN A 124 -14.40 -7.01 -3.58
C GLN A 124 -14.04 -6.20 -2.33
N ALA A 125 -15.08 -5.69 -1.66
CA ALA A 125 -14.92 -5.06 -0.35
C ALA A 125 -14.19 -6.01 0.61
N GLY A 126 -13.15 -5.53 1.28
CA GLY A 126 -12.28 -6.37 2.10
C GLY A 126 -11.06 -6.98 1.38
N GLU A 127 -10.92 -6.85 0.06
CA GLU A 127 -9.81 -7.49 -0.69
C GLU A 127 -8.73 -6.52 -1.16
N ASN A 128 -9.05 -5.22 -1.21
CA ASN A 128 -8.13 -4.19 -1.68
C ASN A 128 -7.45 -3.45 -0.52
N HIS A 129 -6.13 -3.40 -0.51
CA HIS A 129 -5.37 -2.56 0.41
C HIS A 129 -5.09 -1.15 -0.13
N TRP A 130 -5.17 -0.94 -1.44
CA TRP A 130 -4.60 0.25 -2.08
C TRP A 130 -5.67 1.32 -2.34
N ALA A 131 -5.34 2.56 -1.99
CA ALA A 131 -6.08 3.76 -2.39
C ALA A 131 -5.37 4.40 -3.59
N MET A 132 -6.10 5.21 -4.35
CA MET A 132 -5.55 5.93 -5.50
C MET A 132 -6.06 7.36 -5.56
N THR A 133 -5.31 8.24 -6.23
CA THR A 133 -5.79 9.58 -6.58
C THR A 133 -6.68 9.49 -7.80
N ALA A 134 -7.83 10.16 -7.73
CA ALA A 134 -8.83 10.15 -8.78
C ALA A 134 -8.41 10.97 -10.01
N GLU A 135 -8.94 10.60 -11.17
CA GLU A 135 -8.94 11.36 -12.42
C GLU A 135 -7.56 11.71 -12.97
N LEU A 136 -6.54 10.91 -12.64
CA LEU A 136 -5.21 11.06 -13.23
C LEU A 136 -5.13 10.43 -14.63
N GLU A 137 -4.21 10.94 -15.44
CA GLU A 137 -3.83 10.41 -16.75
C GLU A 137 -2.32 10.12 -16.76
N ASP A 138 -1.87 9.31 -17.73
CA ASP A 138 -0.44 9.01 -17.92
C ASP A 138 0.40 10.27 -18.22
N SER A 139 -0.23 11.30 -18.78
CA SER A 139 0.34 12.61 -19.08
C SER A 139 0.31 13.59 -17.89
N SER A 140 -0.36 13.24 -16.79
CA SER A 140 -0.33 14.03 -15.54
C SER A 140 1.10 14.08 -14.99
N SER A 141 1.41 15.08 -14.16
CA SER A 141 2.80 15.22 -13.66
C SER A 141 3.30 13.97 -12.97
N GLY A 142 4.55 13.60 -13.26
CA GLY A 142 5.19 12.39 -12.73
C GLY A 142 5.30 12.36 -11.21
N SER A 143 5.29 13.53 -10.56
CA SER A 143 5.37 13.71 -9.10
C SER A 143 4.06 13.38 -8.37
N PHE A 144 2.94 13.24 -9.09
CA PHE A 144 1.64 13.01 -8.47
C PHE A 144 1.59 11.64 -7.79
N PRO A 145 1.15 11.57 -6.52
CA PRO A 145 0.82 10.30 -5.88
C PRO A 145 -0.32 9.62 -6.65
N LEU A 146 -0.01 8.50 -7.30
CA LEU A 146 -1.00 7.74 -8.06
C LEU A 146 -1.63 6.65 -7.19
N LEU A 147 -0.81 5.88 -6.49
CA LEU A 147 -1.22 4.73 -5.67
C LEU A 147 -0.56 4.78 -4.30
N TYR A 148 -1.31 4.50 -3.23
CA TYR A 148 -0.77 4.53 -1.87
C TYR A 148 -1.55 3.60 -0.94
N GLU A 149 -0.95 3.28 0.20
CA GLU A 149 -1.60 2.48 1.24
C GLU A 149 -2.89 3.15 1.74
N ASN A 150 -3.96 2.36 1.95
CA ASN A 150 -5.27 2.86 2.36
C ASN A 150 -5.19 3.72 3.63
N PRO A 151 -5.63 5.00 3.58
CA PRO A 151 -5.54 5.92 4.70
C PRO A 151 -6.63 5.70 5.76
N VAL A 152 -6.41 6.26 6.95
CA VAL A 152 -7.47 6.38 7.98
C VAL A 152 -8.39 7.58 7.68
N SER A 153 -7.87 8.58 6.97
CA SER A 153 -8.62 9.75 6.48
C SER A 153 -8.33 9.94 4.99
N ALA A 154 -9.34 9.70 4.15
CA ALA A 154 -9.28 9.88 2.70
C ALA A 154 -9.58 11.33 2.26
N THR A 155 -9.23 12.31 3.10
CA THR A 155 -9.25 13.73 2.72
C THR A 155 -7.99 14.07 1.91
N TRP A 156 -7.97 15.21 1.23
CA TRP A 156 -6.72 15.75 0.68
C TRP A 156 -6.10 16.78 1.66
N PRO A 157 -4.85 16.60 2.13
CA PRO A 157 -4.00 15.42 1.99
C PRO A 157 -4.46 14.24 2.88
N PRO A 158 -4.19 12.98 2.47
CA PRO A 158 -4.56 11.80 3.25
C PRO A 158 -3.70 11.65 4.51
N LYS A 159 -4.22 10.87 5.47
CA LYS A 159 -3.56 10.62 6.76
C LYS A 159 -3.59 9.15 7.15
N TRP A 160 -2.61 8.73 7.95
CA TRP A 160 -2.45 7.36 8.44
C TRP A 160 -2.29 7.30 9.96
N ASN A 161 -2.61 6.15 10.54
CA ASN A 161 -2.50 5.88 11.96
C ASN A 161 -1.11 5.32 12.28
N ALA A 162 -0.26 6.16 12.85
CA ALA A 162 1.10 5.81 13.26
C ALA A 162 1.13 4.92 14.52
N ASP A 163 0.10 5.03 15.38
CA ASP A 163 0.00 4.25 16.62
C ASP A 163 -0.35 2.77 16.37
N MET A 164 -0.73 2.41 15.15
CA MET A 164 -1.20 1.07 14.79
C MET A 164 -0.23 0.31 13.89
N SER A 165 1.07 0.62 13.92
CA SER A 165 2.00 0.17 12.88
C SER A 165 2.16 -1.35 12.70
N GLU A 166 1.87 -2.11 13.75
CA GLU A 166 1.94 -3.57 13.76
C GLU A 166 0.57 -4.25 13.76
N ASN A 167 -0.51 -3.48 13.78
CA ASN A 167 -1.87 -4.00 13.92
C ASN A 167 -2.54 -4.11 12.54
N PRO A 168 -3.27 -5.21 12.28
CA PRO A 168 -4.02 -5.38 11.04
C PRO A 168 -5.30 -4.55 11.07
N VAL A 169 -5.16 -3.24 10.98
CA VAL A 169 -6.26 -2.28 10.93
C VAL A 169 -6.14 -1.39 9.71
N ARG A 170 -7.29 -0.90 9.22
CA ARG A 170 -7.36 0.09 8.15
C ARG A 170 -6.57 1.34 8.54
N GLY A 171 -5.86 1.93 7.58
CA GLY A 171 -5.18 3.21 7.79
C GLY A 171 -3.87 3.12 8.53
N ARG A 172 -3.39 1.93 8.92
CA ARG A 172 -2.12 1.79 9.64
C ARG A 172 -0.93 2.15 8.75
N ALA A 173 0.13 2.67 9.36
CA ALA A 173 1.41 2.91 8.69
C ALA A 173 2.47 1.89 9.09
N TRP A 174 3.56 1.75 8.35
CA TRP A 174 4.75 1.05 8.84
C TRP A 174 5.48 1.89 9.88
N LYS A 175 6.40 1.29 10.65
CA LYS A 175 7.23 2.05 11.61
C LYS A 175 8.00 3.19 10.95
N SER A 176 8.35 3.01 9.67
CA SER A 176 9.18 3.92 8.91
C SER A 176 8.42 4.82 7.93
N GLY A 177 7.09 4.69 7.81
CA GLY A 177 6.30 5.48 6.86
C GLY A 177 5.17 4.72 6.20
N ILE A 178 4.77 5.17 5.02
CA ILE A 178 3.78 4.50 4.14
C ILE A 178 4.33 4.37 2.73
N ILE A 179 3.85 3.39 1.98
CA ILE A 179 4.28 3.21 0.59
C ILE A 179 3.44 4.10 -0.32
N VAL A 180 4.12 4.91 -1.14
CA VAL A 180 3.52 5.71 -2.21
C VAL A 180 4.19 5.33 -3.53
N GLY A 181 3.37 5.15 -4.56
CA GLY A 181 3.82 5.10 -5.94
C GLY A 181 3.32 6.32 -6.71
N LEU A 182 4.22 6.93 -7.45
CA LEU A 182 3.96 8.15 -8.21
C LEU A 182 3.60 7.85 -9.66
N ASN A 183 3.08 8.86 -10.36
CA ASN A 183 2.64 8.74 -11.74
C ASN A 183 3.79 8.38 -12.71
N ASP A 184 5.03 8.68 -12.35
CA ASP A 184 6.23 8.27 -13.10
C ASP A 184 6.63 6.79 -12.91
N SER A 185 5.88 6.02 -12.12
CA SER A 185 6.17 4.63 -11.69
C SER A 185 7.30 4.45 -10.68
N SER A 186 7.82 5.54 -10.10
CA SER A 186 8.61 5.44 -8.89
C SER A 186 7.73 4.95 -7.73
N VAL A 187 8.33 4.21 -6.80
CA VAL A 187 7.65 3.73 -5.58
C VAL A 187 8.65 3.88 -4.44
N SER A 188 8.23 4.59 -3.40
CA SER A 188 9.05 4.93 -2.25
C SER A 188 8.29 4.73 -0.95
N LEU A 189 9.05 4.63 0.14
CA LEU A 189 8.53 4.65 1.49
C LEU A 189 8.59 6.09 1.99
N GLU A 190 7.44 6.72 2.14
CA GLU A 190 7.31 8.10 2.56
C GLU A 190 7.14 8.20 4.08
N PRO A 191 8.03 8.92 4.77
CA PRO A 191 7.94 9.03 6.21
C PRO A 191 6.75 9.87 6.67
N LEU A 192 6.19 9.51 7.82
CA LEU A 192 5.18 10.34 8.48
C LEU A 192 5.83 11.55 9.18
N ALA A 193 5.03 12.61 9.37
CA ALA A 193 5.42 13.80 10.12
C ALA A 193 5.67 13.52 11.62
N SER A 194 5.06 12.47 12.16
CA SER A 194 5.20 12.01 13.54
C SER A 194 5.21 10.49 13.58
N ALA A 195 5.98 9.91 14.51
CA ALA A 195 5.97 8.47 14.79
C ALA A 195 4.75 8.02 15.61
N HIS A 196 3.96 8.97 16.11
CA HIS A 196 2.76 8.73 16.93
C HIS A 196 1.59 9.59 16.46
N GLY A 197 0.38 9.06 16.64
CA GLY A 197 -0.88 9.72 16.35
C GLY A 197 -1.85 8.85 15.54
N ALA A 198 -3.13 8.98 15.85
CA ALA A 198 -4.20 8.24 15.18
C ALA A 198 -4.45 8.69 13.73
N ALA A 199 -4.01 9.89 13.34
CA ALA A 199 -4.12 10.43 11.98
C ALA A 199 -3.00 11.45 11.71
N VAL A 200 -1.95 10.99 11.04
CA VAL A 200 -0.71 11.72 10.77
C VAL A 200 -0.49 11.80 9.26
N GLY A 201 -0.17 13.00 8.76
CA GLY A 201 0.21 13.21 7.36
C GLY A 201 1.67 12.85 7.09
N LEU A 202 2.07 12.95 5.82
CA LEU A 202 3.47 12.78 5.44
C LEU A 202 4.34 13.90 6.00
N ARG A 203 5.62 13.58 6.18
CA ARG A 203 6.63 14.54 6.59
C ARG A 203 6.79 15.59 5.47
N PRO A 204 6.77 16.89 5.81
CA PRO A 204 7.11 17.92 4.85
C PRO A 204 8.56 17.78 4.37
N ASP A 205 8.79 18.06 3.10
CA ASP A 205 10.13 18.17 2.55
C ASP A 205 10.86 19.37 3.21
N PRO A 206 12.13 19.23 3.63
CA PRO A 206 12.85 20.30 4.33
C PRO A 206 13.13 21.55 3.47
N GLU A 207 13.20 21.41 2.15
CA GLU A 207 13.52 22.51 1.24
C GLU A 207 12.27 23.31 0.87
N THR A 208 11.18 22.60 0.56
CA THR A 208 9.91 23.22 0.14
C THR A 208 8.98 23.53 1.30
N GLY A 209 9.14 22.84 2.44
CA GLY A 209 8.25 22.93 3.59
C GLY A 209 6.89 22.26 3.38
N LYS A 210 6.69 21.54 2.27
CA LYS A 210 5.41 20.93 1.88
C LYS A 210 5.51 19.41 1.86
N ALA A 211 4.45 18.73 2.27
CA ALA A 211 4.37 17.29 2.13
C ALA A 211 4.08 16.89 0.67
N LEU A 212 4.42 15.66 0.28
CA LEU A 212 4.28 15.16 -1.10
C LEU A 212 2.92 15.46 -1.75
N PHE A 213 1.82 15.19 -1.05
CA PHE A 213 0.45 15.43 -1.55
C PHE A 213 0.14 16.94 -1.71
N GLU A 214 0.67 17.78 -0.83
CA GLU A 214 0.50 19.23 -0.91
C GLU A 214 1.30 19.78 -2.10
N ALA A 215 2.55 19.37 -2.23
CA ALA A 215 3.43 19.78 -3.33
C ALA A 215 2.88 19.40 -4.70
N ALA A 216 2.30 18.20 -4.83
CA ALA A 216 1.64 17.77 -6.06
C ALA A 216 0.45 18.67 -6.41
N PHE A 217 -0.39 19.01 -5.42
CA PHE A 217 -1.54 19.89 -5.65
C PHE A 217 -1.13 21.27 -6.18
N ASP A 218 -0.12 21.89 -5.58
CA ASP A 218 0.38 23.19 -6.05
C ASP A 218 0.91 23.12 -7.48
N GLU A 219 1.53 22.00 -7.87
CA GLU A 219 2.03 21.80 -9.22
C GLU A 219 0.88 21.71 -10.24
N ALA A 220 -0.21 21.02 -9.91
CA ALA A 220 -1.40 21.03 -10.78
C ALA A 220 -2.08 22.40 -10.84
N GLU A 221 -2.19 23.11 -9.71
CA GLU A 221 -2.77 24.46 -9.70
C GLU A 221 -1.93 25.44 -10.52
N ALA A 222 -0.60 25.31 -10.49
CA ALA A 222 0.30 26.10 -11.32
C ALA A 222 0.22 25.73 -12.82
N ALA A 223 -0.19 24.51 -13.16
CA ALA A 223 -0.24 24.00 -14.53
C ALA A 223 -1.61 24.18 -15.21
N SER A 224 -2.67 24.54 -14.49
CA SER A 224 -4.05 24.61 -15.00
C SER A 224 -4.72 25.96 -14.74
N ASP A 225 -5.38 26.53 -15.75
CA ASP A 225 -6.28 27.70 -15.60
C ASP A 225 -7.64 27.34 -14.97
N ASP A 226 -7.95 26.04 -14.78
CA ASP A 226 -9.16 25.50 -14.17
C ASP A 226 -8.82 24.68 -12.91
N PRO A 227 -9.37 24.98 -11.71
CA PRO A 227 -8.99 24.28 -10.48
C PRO A 227 -9.32 22.78 -10.53
N PHE A 228 -8.27 21.96 -10.55
CA PHE A 228 -8.35 20.51 -10.46
C PHE A 228 -8.99 20.10 -9.11
N LYS A 229 -10.07 19.32 -9.13
CA LYS A 229 -10.65 18.75 -7.91
C LYS A 229 -9.96 17.43 -7.60
N VAL A 230 -8.89 17.50 -6.81
CA VAL A 230 -8.17 16.30 -6.41
C VAL A 230 -9.01 15.54 -5.37
N GLU A 231 -9.44 14.32 -5.73
CA GLU A 231 -10.17 13.41 -4.86
C GLU A 231 -9.36 12.14 -4.59
N VAL A 232 -9.51 11.57 -3.39
CA VAL A 232 -8.92 10.29 -3.01
C VAL A 232 -9.97 9.20 -3.16
N LEU A 233 -9.74 8.25 -4.08
CA LEU A 233 -10.56 7.04 -4.14
C LEU A 233 -10.15 6.09 -3.01
N GLY A 234 -10.99 6.03 -1.99
CA GLY A 234 -10.82 5.12 -0.87
C GLY A 234 -11.11 3.65 -1.22
N VAL A 235 -10.79 2.79 -0.24
CA VAL A 235 -11.13 1.35 -0.26
C VAL A 235 -12.50 1.11 0.37
N GLU A 236 -13.23 0.14 -0.21
CA GLU A 236 -14.49 -0.43 0.29
C GLU A 236 -14.33 -1.31 1.53
#